data_AF-A0A1M3EA87-F1
#
_entry.id   AF-A0A1M3EA87-F1
#
_cell.length_a   1.000
_cell.length_b   1.000
_cell.length_c   1.000
_cell.angle_alpha   90.00
_cell.angle_beta   90.00
_cell.angle_gamma   90.00
#
_symmetry.space_group_name_H-M   'P 1'
#
loop_
_entity.id
_entity.type
_entity.pdbx_description
1 polymer ?
#
loop_
_entity_poly.entity_id
_entity_poly.type
_entity_poly.pdbx_seq_one_letter_code
_entity_poly.pdbx_strand_id
1 'polypeptide(L)' 'MSERLTAKKDNMEFFFSLLSKSPNEIAIVMYNTEYRLVKNADDIWVNKHDNKMSMSGDLAAAIVKTVFPE' A
#
# COMPACT_ATOMS: atom_id res chain seq x y z
N MET A 1 13.03 -10.97 -6.75
CA MET A 1 13.43 -9.55 -6.79
C MET A 1 12.20 -8.74 -6.41
N SER A 2 12.27 -7.92 -5.37
CA SER A 2 11.14 -7.07 -4.98
C SER A 2 11.05 -5.91 -5.97
N GLU A 3 9.99 -5.83 -6.76
CA GLU A 3 9.76 -4.74 -7.69
C GLU A 3 9.61 -3.43 -6.89
N ARG A 4 10.43 -2.43 -7.24
CA ARG A 4 10.34 -1.09 -6.68
C ARG A 4 9.31 -0.31 -7.49
N LEU A 5 8.21 0.03 -6.85
CA LEU A 5 7.07 0.76 -7.39
C LEU A 5 7.06 2.19 -6.85
N THR A 6 6.30 3.05 -7.54
CA THR A 6 6.10 4.44 -7.14
C THR A 6 4.62 4.75 -7.06
N ALA A 7 4.24 5.45 -5.99
CA ALA A 7 2.90 6.02 -5.82
C ALA A 7 3.01 7.53 -5.79
N LYS A 8 2.13 8.21 -6.53
CA LYS A 8 2.01 9.67 -6.50
C LYS A 8 0.90 10.05 -5.55
N LYS A 9 1.21 10.92 -4.59
CA LYS A 9 0.22 11.59 -3.76
C LYS A 9 0.50 13.09 -3.83
N ASP A 10 -0.50 13.85 -4.26
CA ASP A 10 -0.39 15.30 -4.52
C ASP A 10 0.78 15.59 -5.48
N ASN A 11 1.84 16.24 -4.99
CA ASN A 11 3.08 16.52 -5.71
C ASN A 11 4.29 15.72 -5.18
N MET A 12 4.05 14.69 -4.37
CA MET A 12 5.09 13.84 -3.78
C MET A 12 5.08 12.43 -4.39
N GLU A 13 6.27 11.94 -4.72
CA GLU A 13 6.50 10.57 -5.17
C GLU A 13 6.99 9.72 -4.00
N PHE A 14 6.24 8.66 -3.69
CA PHE A 14 6.57 7.70 -2.66
C PHE A 14 7.09 6.42 -3.30
N PHE A 15 8.30 6.01 -2.92
CA PHE A 15 8.92 4.78 -3.41
C PHE A 15 8.65 3.66 -2.42
N PHE A 16 8.08 2.56 -2.89
CA PHE A 16 7.82 1.37 -2.09
C PHE A 16 8.16 0.11 -2.89
N SER A 17 8.34 -1.00 -2.21
CA SER A 17 8.50 -2.31 -2.84
C SER A 17 7.35 -3.20 -2.46
N LEU A 18 6.81 -3.93 -3.43
CA LEU A 18 5.78 -4.93 -3.17
C LEU A 18 6.41 -6.16 -2.52
N LEU A 19 5.89 -6.56 -1.36
CA LEU A 19 6.28 -7.80 -0.67
C LEU A 19 5.34 -8.94 -1.05
N SER A 20 4.03 -8.72 -0.94
CA SER A 20 3.00 -9.66 -1.35
C SER A 20 1.74 -8.94 -1.78
N LYS A 21 0.99 -9.54 -2.70
CA LYS A 21 -0.36 -9.09 -3.07
C LYS A 21 -1.31 -10.27 -3.08
N SER A 22 -2.52 -10.02 -2.59
CA SER A 22 -3.66 -10.92 -2.62
C SER A 22 -4.94 -10.10 -2.79
N PRO A 23 -6.07 -10.71 -3.16
CA PRO A 23 -7.32 -9.97 -3.40
C PRO A 23 -7.79 -9.12 -2.22
N ASN A 24 -7.46 -9.53 -0.98
CA ASN A 24 -7.91 -8.89 0.25
C ASN A 24 -6.77 -8.30 1.11
N GLU A 25 -5.50 -8.51 0.74
CA GLU A 25 -4.35 -8.02 1.50
C GLU A 25 -3.19 -7.66 0.56
N ILE A 26 -2.58 -6.50 0.80
CA ILE A 26 -1.33 -6.05 0.16
C ILE A 26 -0.31 -5.83 1.26
N ALA A 27 0.89 -6.40 1.11
CA ALA A 27 2.04 -6.06 1.93
C ALA A 27 3.08 -5.33 1.09
N ILE A 28 3.54 -4.19 1.58
CA ILE A 28 4.59 -3.39 0.97
C ILE A 28 5.66 -3.05 2.00
N VAL A 29 6.84 -2.70 1.52
CA VAL A 29 7.87 -2.07 2.33
C VAL A 29 8.18 -0.68 1.75
N MET A 30 8.15 0.33 2.60
CA MET A 30 8.43 1.71 2.24
C MET A 30 9.40 2.28 3.28
N TYR A 31 10.56 2.77 2.83
CA TYR A 31 11.62 3.30 3.72
C TYR A 31 11.94 2.39 4.92
N ASN A 32 12.19 1.10 4.65
CA ASN A 32 12.43 0.05 5.67
C ASN A 32 11.29 -0.17 6.67
N THR A 33 10.09 0.32 6.38
CA THR A 33 8.89 0.10 7.19
C THR A 33 7.91 -0.76 6.39
N GLU A 34 7.51 -1.89 6.97
CA GLU A 34 6.47 -2.74 6.40
C GLU A 34 5.09 -2.14 6.69
N TYR A 35 4.28 -2.05 5.64
CA TYR A 35 2.89 -1.68 5.73
C TYR A 35 2.02 -2.76 5.10
N ARG A 36 0.94 -3.10 5.79
CA ARG A 36 -0.08 -4.01 5.31
C ARG A 36 -1.38 -3.26 5.14
N LEU A 37 -1.98 -3.38 3.96
CA LEU A 37 -3.30 -2.88 3.64
C LEU A 37 -4.22 -4.07 3.51
N VAL A 38 -5.38 -4.02 4.17
CA VAL A 38 -6.41 -5.06 4.10
C VAL A 38 -7.70 -4.47 3.56
N LYS A 39 -8.42 -5.24 2.75
CA LYS A 39 -9.72 -4.85 2.24
C LYS A 39 -10.78 -5.14 3.31
N ASN A 40 -11.56 -4.13 3.69
CA ASN A 40 -12.65 -4.29 4.64
C ASN A 40 -13.93 -4.82 3.94
N ALA A 41 -15.01 -4.99 4.71
CA ALA A 41 -16.29 -5.48 4.19
C ALA A 41 -16.96 -4.52 3.18
N ASP A 42 -16.59 -3.23 3.21
CA ASP A 42 -17.10 -2.19 2.30
C ASP A 42 -16.24 -2.02 1.04
N ASP A 43 -15.35 -2.98 0.78
CA ASP A 43 -14.42 -2.97 -0.36
C ASP A 43 -13.35 -1.86 -0.29
N ILE A 44 -13.16 -1.23 0.87
CA ILE A 44 -12.20 -0.16 1.13
C ILE A 44 -10.88 -0.76 1.65
N TRP A 45 -9.77 -0.31 1.08
CA TRP A 45 -8.44 -0.64 1.58
C TRP A 45 -8.08 0.20 2.81
N VAL A 46 -7.86 -0.48 3.93
CA VAL A 46 -7.52 0.15 5.21
C VAL A 46 -6.19 -0.37 5.73
N ASN A 47 -5.55 0.41 6.60
CA ASN A 47 -4.35 -0.05 7.31
C ASN A 47 -4.71 -1.25 8.17
N LYS A 48 -3.90 -2.31 8.09
CA LYS A 48 -3.98 -3.41 9.04
C LYS A 48 -3.62 -2.89 10.43
N HIS A 49 -4.32 -3.39 11.45
CA HIS A 49 -4.14 -2.91 12.83
C HIS A 49 -2.71 -3.14 13.37
N ASP A 50 -1.99 -4.12 12.81
CA ASP A 50 -0.63 -4.50 13.21
C ASP A 50 0.47 -3.59 12.63
N ASN A 51 0.11 -2.62 11.76
CA ASN A 51 1.07 -1.68 11.22
C ASN A 51 1.65 -0.81 12.35
N LYS A 52 2.98 -0.75 12.43
CA LYS A 52 3.69 0.13 13.37
C LYS A 52 3.33 1.60 13.21
N MET A 53 2.88 2.00 12.02
CA MET A 53 2.47 3.36 11.70
C MET A 53 1.33 3.32 10.69
N SER A 54 0.32 4.18 10.85
CA SER A 54 -0.78 4.29 9.91
C SER A 54 -0.36 5.07 8.67
N MET A 55 -0.61 4.51 7.49
CA MET A 55 -0.51 5.21 6.23
C MET A 55 -1.74 6.10 6.02
N SER A 56 -1.57 7.30 5.44
CA SER A 56 -2.73 8.14 5.08
C SER A 56 -3.59 7.44 4.03
N GLY A 57 -4.92 7.61 4.09
CA GLY A 57 -5.86 6.99 3.15
C GLY A 57 -5.54 7.25 1.68
N ASP A 58 -5.18 8.50 1.31
CA ASP A 58 -4.87 8.83 -0.09
C ASP A 58 -3.62 8.11 -0.59
N LEU A 59 -2.61 7.94 0.27
CA LEU A 59 -1.39 7.21 -0.08
C LEU A 59 -1.70 5.71 -0.24
N ALA A 60 -2.50 5.14 0.66
CA ALA A 60 -2.94 3.75 0.54
C ALA A 60 -3.71 3.53 -0.78
N ALA A 61 -4.62 4.44 -1.14
CA ALA A 61 -5.35 4.38 -2.40
C ALA A 61 -4.41 4.48 -3.62
N ALA A 62 -3.43 5.38 -3.60
CA ALA A 62 -2.44 5.50 -4.66
C ALA A 62 -1.61 4.22 -4.83
N ILE A 63 -1.19 3.60 -3.71
CA ILE A 63 -0.46 2.33 -3.71
C ILE A 63 -1.32 1.20 -4.27
N VAL A 64 -2.57 1.08 -3.82
CA VAL A 64 -3.51 0.08 -4.33
C VAL A 64 -3.66 0.21 -5.84
N LYS A 65 -3.84 1.43 -6.35
CA LYS A 65 -3.94 1.70 -7.79
C LYS A 65 -2.68 1.30 -8.56
N THR A 66 -1.49 1.47 -7.96
CA THR A 66 -0.24 1.02 -8.57
C THR A 66 -0.09 -0.51 -8.55
N VAL A 67 -0.59 -1.20 -7.52
CA VAL A 67 -0.46 -2.66 -7.35
C VAL A 67 -1.53 -3.43 -8.13
N PHE A 68 -2.72 -2.86 -8.25
CA PHE A 68 -3.86 -3.35 -9.02
C PHE A 68 -4.27 -2.31 -10.08
N PRO A 69 -3.44 -2.11 -11.13
CA PRO A 69 -3.89 -1.39 -12.31
C PRO A 69 -4.97 -2.25 -13.00
N GLU A 70 -6.16 -1.69 -13.21
CA GLU A 70 -7.18 -2.28 -14.10
C GLU A 70 -6.63 -2.52 -15.51
#